data_AF-A0A947G0A8-F1
#
_entry.id   AF-A0A947G0A8-F1
#
_cell.length_a   1.000
_cell.length_b   1.000
_cell.length_c   1.000
_cell.angle_alpha   90.00
_cell.angle_beta   90.00
_cell.angle_gamma   90.00
#
_symmetry.space_group_name_H-M   'P 1'
#
loop_
_entity.id
_entity.type
_entity.pdbx_description
1 polymer ?
#
loop_
_entity_poly.entity_id
_entity_poly.type
_entity_poly.pdbx_seq_one_letter_code
_entity_poly.pdbx_strand_id
1 'polypeptide(L)'
;MVKPSTTKLSSRGQVVIPEEIRKRLRLEPGDQFVVVGEGNVVILQTVEPPRPEDLKALMDEVQAAAKAAGITPEDVDRVIREVRASK
;
A
#
# COMPACT_ATOMS: atom_id res chain seq x y z
N MET A 1 15.91 -22.34 -0.92
CA MET A 1 14.84 -22.35 -1.95
C MET A 1 13.70 -23.19 -1.39
N VAL A 2 12.45 -22.71 -1.41
CA VAL A 2 11.30 -23.49 -0.92
C VAL A 2 10.95 -24.54 -1.99
N LYS A 3 10.51 -25.72 -1.57
CA LYS A 3 10.04 -26.76 -2.50
C LYS A 3 8.82 -26.23 -3.28
N PRO A 4 8.76 -26.37 -4.61
CA PRO A 4 7.63 -25.83 -5.37
C PRO A 4 6.33 -26.50 -4.93
N SER A 5 5.33 -25.68 -4.61
CA SER A 5 3.97 -26.11 -4.30
C SER A 5 3.03 -25.53 -5.36
N THR A 6 2.10 -26.34 -5.86
CA THR A 6 1.14 -25.93 -6.89
C THR A 6 -0.23 -25.72 -6.27
N THR A 7 -0.91 -24.64 -6.65
CA THR A 7 -2.32 -24.39 -6.30
C THR A 7 -3.12 -24.13 -7.56
N LYS A 8 -4.46 -24.24 -7.47
CA LYS A 8 -5.36 -24.05 -8.60
C LYS A 8 -6.02 -22.68 -8.52
N LEU A 9 -6.28 -22.09 -9.68
CA LEU A 9 -7.15 -20.91 -9.80
C LEU A 9 -8.60 -21.37 -9.64
N SER A 10 -9.31 -20.79 -8.69
CA SER A 10 -10.75 -21.04 -8.52
C SER A 10 -11.56 -20.39 -9.64
N SER A 11 -12.82 -20.79 -9.80
CA SER A 11 -13.75 -20.16 -10.76
C SER A 11 -13.98 -18.66 -10.50
N ARG A 12 -13.71 -18.19 -9.28
CA ARG A 12 -13.77 -16.77 -8.89
C ARG A 12 -12.44 -16.04 -9.08
N GLY A 13 -11.46 -16.66 -9.72
CA GLY A 13 -10.14 -16.08 -9.94
C GLY A 13 -9.25 -16.01 -8.69
N GLN A 14 -9.54 -16.83 -7.67
CA GLN A 14 -8.76 -16.85 -6.43
C GLN A 14 -7.70 -17.95 -6.45
N VAL A 15 -6.52 -17.67 -5.92
CA VAL A 15 -5.45 -18.67 -5.71
C VAL A 15 -5.19 -18.80 -4.22
N VAL A 16 -5.00 -20.03 -3.75
CA VAL A 16 -4.61 -20.28 -2.36
C VAL A 16 -3.09 -20.16 -2.25
N ILE A 17 -2.62 -19.42 -1.24
CA ILE A 17 -1.19 -19.39 -0.88
C ILE A 17 -0.93 -20.55 0.10
N PRO A 18 -0.03 -21.51 -0.22
CA PRO A 18 0.30 -22.63 0.66
C PRO A 18 0.75 -22.18 2.05
N GLU A 19 0.41 -22.97 3.08
CA GLU A 19 0.70 -22.64 4.48
C GLU A 19 2.19 -22.36 4.76
N GLU A 20 3.09 -23.14 4.16
CA GLU A 20 4.54 -22.94 4.32
C GLU A 20 4.99 -21.55 3.83
N ILE A 21 4.44 -21.10 2.70
CA ILE A 21 4.73 -19.77 2.14
C ILE A 21 4.15 -18.68 3.04
N ARG A 22 2.90 -18.84 3.51
CA ARG A 22 2.28 -17.89 4.45
C ARG A 22 3.11 -17.72 5.71
N LYS A 23 3.54 -18.81 6.34
CA LYS A 23 4.36 -18.77 7.57
C LYS A 23 5.72 -18.11 7.34
N ARG A 24 6.38 -18.46 6.23
CA ARG A 24 7.71 -17.92 5.89
C ARG A 24 7.68 -16.42 5.62
N LEU A 25 6.66 -15.95 4.90
CA LEU A 25 6.47 -14.54 4.57
C LEU A 25 5.69 -13.78 5.64
N ARG A 26 5.30 -14.44 6.74
CA ARG A 26 4.51 -13.87 7.85
C ARG A 26 3.21 -13.21 7.37
N LEU A 27 2.55 -13.84 6.40
CA LEU A 27 1.32 -13.30 5.82
C LEU A 27 0.15 -13.47 6.79
N GLU A 28 -0.61 -12.40 6.98
CA GLU A 28 -1.80 -12.34 7.81
C GLU A 28 -3.06 -12.04 6.98
N PRO A 29 -4.26 -12.44 7.45
CA PRO A 29 -5.50 -12.05 6.80
C PRO A 29 -5.63 -10.53 6.76
N GLY A 30 -5.76 -9.96 5.56
CA GLY A 30 -5.85 -8.52 5.34
C GLY A 30 -4.61 -7.89 4.70
N ASP A 31 -3.50 -8.62 4.63
CA ASP A 31 -2.30 -8.16 3.93
C ASP A 31 -2.62 -7.78 2.48
N GLN A 32 -2.09 -6.63 2.08
CA GLN A 32 -2.23 -6.11 0.73
C GLN A 32 -1.02 -6.49 -0.11
N PHE A 33 -1.26 -6.70 -1.40
CA PHE A 33 -0.21 -7.03 -2.36
C PHE A 33 -0.25 -6.08 -3.55
N VAL A 34 0.94 -5.65 -3.99
CA VAL A 34 1.14 -5.21 -5.37
C VAL A 34 1.19 -6.46 -6.23
N VAL A 35 0.35 -6.50 -7.26
CA VAL A 35 0.23 -7.63 -8.19
C VAL A 35 0.75 -7.21 -9.55
N VAL A 36 1.81 -7.86 -10.02
CA VAL A 36 2.41 -7.61 -11.34
C VAL A 36 2.39 -8.91 -12.15
N GLY A 37 1.93 -8.84 -13.40
CA GLY A 37 1.96 -9.95 -14.34
C GLY A 37 2.90 -9.67 -15.50
N GLU A 38 3.80 -10.61 -15.80
CA GLU A 38 4.69 -10.54 -16.96
C GLU A 38 4.85 -11.92 -17.59
N GLY A 39 4.44 -12.07 -18.85
CA GLY A 39 4.48 -13.35 -19.56
C GLY A 39 3.70 -14.45 -18.82
N ASN A 40 4.41 -15.46 -18.32
CA ASN A 40 3.87 -16.59 -17.56
C ASN A 40 4.11 -16.48 -16.04
N VAL A 41 4.48 -15.30 -15.55
CA VAL A 41 4.80 -15.04 -14.14
C VAL A 41 3.81 -14.05 -13.54
N VAL A 42 3.35 -14.35 -12.33
CA VAL A 42 2.63 -13.41 -11.46
C VAL A 42 3.46 -13.20 -10.21
N ILE A 43 3.76 -11.94 -9.90
CA ILE A 43 4.48 -11.52 -8.70
C ILE A 43 3.47 -10.91 -7.74
N LEU A 44 3.43 -11.44 -6.52
CA LEU A 44 2.69 -10.90 -5.39
C LEU A 44 3.70 -10.35 -4.39
N GLN A 45 3.79 -9.03 -4.27
CA GLN A 45 4.69 -8.37 -3.33
C GLN A 45 3.88 -7.71 -2.22
N THR A 46 4.22 -8.01 -0.97
CA THR A 46 3.57 -7.38 0.20
C THR A 46 3.72 -5.87 0.16
N VAL A 47 2.65 -5.16 0.50
CA VAL A 47 2.68 -3.70 0.67
C VAL A 47 2.86 -3.40 2.13
N GLU A 48 4.04 -2.91 2.49
CA GLU A 48 4.27 -2.33 3.80
C GLU A 48 4.03 -0.82 3.70
N PRO A 49 3.24 -0.22 4.59
CA PRO A 49 3.14 1.22 4.65
C PRO A 49 4.54 1.79 4.93
N PRO A 50 4.91 2.92 4.29
CA PRO A 50 6.17 3.58 4.61
C PRO A 50 6.20 3.89 6.10
N ARG A 51 7.35 3.68 6.74
CA ARG A 51 7.47 4.01 8.15
C ARG A 51 7.47 5.53 8.30
N PRO A 52 6.93 6.08 9.40
CA PRO A 52 6.94 7.53 9.62
C PRO A 52 8.34 8.14 9.50
N GLU A 53 9.37 7.40 9.88
CA GLU A 53 10.77 7.84 9.77
C GLU A 53 11.24 7.98 8.32
N ASP A 54 10.73 7.14 7.42
CA ASP A 54 11.07 7.17 5.99
C ASP A 54 10.48 8.40 5.30
N LEU A 55 9.40 8.96 5.86
CA LEU A 55 8.70 10.13 5.32
C LEU A 55 9.12 11.45 5.98
N LYS A 56 9.91 11.42 7.06
CA LYS A 56 10.19 12.60 7.88
C LYS A 56 10.77 13.77 7.08
N ALA A 57 11.79 13.51 6.26
CA ALA A 57 12.44 14.57 5.47
C ALA A 57 11.45 15.24 4.50
N LEU A 58 10.62 14.44 3.83
CA LEU A 58 9.59 14.95 2.94
C LEU A 58 8.55 15.78 3.70
N MET A 59 8.13 15.33 4.87
CA MET A 59 7.18 16.07 5.72
C MET A 59 7.77 17.40 6.18
N ASP A 60 9.05 17.44 6.57
CA ASP A 60 9.74 18.66 6.99
C ASP A 60 9.81 19.69 5.84
N GLU A 61 10.10 19.24 4.62
CA GLU A 61 10.09 20.09 3.41
C GLU A 61 8.70 20.66 3.12
N VAL A 62 7.67 19.81 3.16
CA VAL A 62 6.27 20.23 2.96
C VAL A 62 5.84 21.25 4.01
N GLN A 63 6.21 21.04 5.27
CA GLN A 63 5.89 21.95 6.37
C GLN A 63 6.55 23.33 6.18
N ALA A 64 7.81 23.35 5.73
CA ALA A 64 8.54 24.58 5.45
C ALA A 64 7.91 25.35 4.28
N ALA A 65 7.55 24.65 3.20
CA ALA A 65 6.89 25.23 2.04
C ALA A 65 5.51 25.80 2.41
N ALA A 66 4.71 25.06 3.19
CA ALA A 66 3.40 25.51 3.64
C ALA A 66 3.50 26.79 4.50
N LYS A 67 4.48 26.84 5.40
CA LYS A 67 4.74 28.04 6.22
C LYS A 67 5.17 29.23 5.35
N ALA A 68 6.04 29.03 4.37
CA ALA A 68 6.48 30.08 3.45
C ALA A 68 5.32 30.60 2.58
N ALA A 69 4.37 29.73 2.22
CA ALA A 69 3.16 30.06 1.49
C ALA A 69 2.05 30.66 2.37
N GLY A 70 2.24 30.72 3.70
CA GLY A 70 1.23 31.22 4.64
C GLY A 70 -0.01 30.35 4.78
N ILE A 71 0.09 29.06 4.42
CA ILE A 71 -1.03 28.12 4.49
C ILE A 71 -1.32 27.82 5.97
N THR A 72 -2.58 27.98 6.36
CA THR A 72 -3.06 27.71 7.72
C THR A 72 -3.83 26.39 7.80
N PRO A 73 -3.93 25.77 8.99
CA PRO A 73 -4.81 24.62 9.19
C PRO A 73 -6.26 24.89 8.75
N GLU A 74 -6.76 26.11 8.97
CA GLU A 74 -8.11 26.51 8.58
C GLU A 74 -8.30 26.52 7.06
N ASP A 75 -7.26 26.87 6.29
CA ASP A 75 -7.29 26.79 4.83
C ASP A 75 -7.45 25.35 4.36
N VAL A 76 -6.75 24.40 5.02
CA VAL A 76 -6.84 22.98 4.71
C VAL A 76 -8.26 22.46 5.00
N ASP A 77 -8.81 22.79 6.17
CA ASP A 77 -10.16 22.37 6.57
C ASP A 77 -11.25 22.95 5.66
N ARG A 78 -11.07 24.17 5.15
CA ARG A 78 -11.96 24.77 4.15
C ARG A 78 -11.96 23.96 2.87
N VAL A 79 -10.78 23.68 2.30
CA VAL A 79 -10.65 22.95 1.03
C VAL A 79 -11.17 21.51 1.16
N ILE A 80 -10.90 20.81 2.26
CA ILE A 80 -11.43 19.45 2.49
C ILE A 80 -12.95 19.45 2.47
N ARG A 81 -13.59 20.44 3.10
CA ARG A 81 -15.06 20.57 3.12
C ARG A 81 -15.62 20.82 1.72
N GLU A 82 -15.02 21.73 0.96
CA GLU A 82 -15.44 22.05 -0.42
C GLU A 82 -15.38 20.81 -1.34
N VAL A 83 -14.29 20.04 -1.28
CA VAL A 83 -14.11 18.83 -2.10
C VAL A 83 -15.08 17.71 -1.69
N ARG A 84 -15.36 17.56 -0.40
CA ARG A 84 -16.33 16.54 0.07
C ARG A 84 -17.77 16.90 -0.25
N ALA A 85 -18.11 18.19 -0.30
CA ALA A 85 -19.45 18.65 -0.66
C ALA A 85 -19.73 18.58 -2.17
N SER A 86 -18.69 18.48 -2.99
CA SER A 86 -18.78 18.36 -4.46
C SER A 86 -18.75 16.91 -4.95
N LYS A 87 -18.83 15.93 -4.03
CA LYS A 87 -18.88 14.50 -4.29
C LYS A 87 -20.24 13.94 -3.88
#